data_AF-A0A0C9U261-F1
#
_entry.id   AF-A0A0C9U261-F1
#
_cell.length_a   1.000
_cell.length_b   1.000
_cell.length_c   1.000
_cell.angle_alpha   90.00
_cell.angle_beta   90.00
_cell.angle_gamma   90.00
#
_symmetry.space_group_name_H-M   'P 1'
#
loop_
_entity.id
_entity.type
_entity.pdbx_description
1 polymer ?
#
loop_
_entity_poly.entity_id
_entity_poly.type
_entity_poly.pdbx_seq_one_letter_code
_entity_poly.pdbx_strand_id
1 'polypeptide(L)'
;MHAFKGFIGKIEKELTSKKDGYESSASRRLDERDIYRYRRQYGVNLGSWFVLEKWISGGPFREAASPASSDYDVARGHHAREILESHWDTWITESDWKWIAERGINSVRIPIGYYHLYSLSPAVVEDTPFQTLGTVFEGAWPRILQAIQTASRYGIGVLVDLHAAPGKQNGDSHSGINGPVEFYKRSNLKRTLYALKILATALSDTPNVVGIELVNEPKNDDSLWDWYQSTINSIRSEVGADLPLYIGDAWNTYQYAALVEQREDFVVVDHHLYRCFTQQDQQLAGEEHAAAMPPKHLVDCFQKTRGNLVVAEFSAALNPNSMRSPEAGEQDRQRRVFACAELECFRHYCAGWWFWTYKKDGWDAGWSLRDTVRAEIMPNWVGIRRQDGKPNDTNRRDAECANALTSHQDYWAQYKSEHGYEHWRLEQGFRQGWDDAFMFLSFSPQSLVDNLVSELGFVGQWLKRRTAEHVADKGKSKSLWEFEHGFRQGLQAATRCFLGT
;
A
#
# COMPACT_ATOMS: atom_id res chain seq x y z
N MET A 1 -6.03 -9.88 -35.29
CA MET A 1 -6.95 -10.97 -34.92
C MET A 1 -6.28 -12.32 -34.62
N HIS A 2 -5.23 -12.75 -35.33
CA HIS A 2 -4.56 -14.04 -35.04
C HIS A 2 -3.67 -14.05 -33.79
N ALA A 3 -3.02 -12.94 -33.43
CA ALA A 3 -2.21 -12.84 -32.21
C ALA A 3 -3.06 -12.83 -30.92
N PHE A 4 -4.29 -12.28 -30.99
CA PHE A 4 -5.21 -12.17 -29.84
C PHE A 4 -5.84 -13.52 -29.45
N LYS A 5 -6.15 -14.38 -30.44
CA LYS A 5 -6.59 -15.76 -30.18
C LYS A 5 -5.49 -16.65 -29.59
N GLY A 6 -4.22 -16.40 -29.97
CA GLY A 6 -3.07 -17.11 -29.40
C GLY A 6 -2.81 -16.76 -27.93
N PHE A 7 -3.14 -15.53 -27.52
CA PHE A 7 -3.00 -15.07 -26.13
C PHE A 7 -4.12 -15.62 -25.22
N ILE A 8 -5.38 -15.56 -25.66
CA ILE A 8 -6.52 -16.15 -24.91
C ILE A 8 -6.34 -17.67 -24.75
N GLY A 9 -5.92 -18.37 -25.81
CA GLY A 9 -5.65 -19.81 -25.75
C GLY A 9 -4.47 -20.18 -24.84
N LYS A 10 -3.58 -19.23 -24.53
CA LYS A 10 -2.47 -19.43 -23.57
C LYS A 10 -2.95 -19.24 -22.13
N ILE A 11 -3.81 -18.25 -21.88
CA ILE A 11 -4.46 -18.02 -20.58
C ILE A 11 -5.36 -19.20 -20.20
N GLU A 12 -6.18 -19.71 -21.14
CA GLU A 12 -7.05 -20.88 -20.87
C GLU A 12 -6.25 -22.16 -20.59
N LYS A 13 -5.07 -22.31 -21.21
CA LYS A 13 -4.15 -23.44 -20.95
C LYS A 13 -3.45 -23.32 -19.59
N GLU A 14 -3.03 -22.12 -19.20
CA GLU A 14 -2.42 -21.88 -17.88
C GLU A 14 -3.43 -22.01 -16.74
N LEU A 15 -4.70 -21.65 -16.97
CA LEU A 15 -5.80 -21.87 -16.02
C LEU A 15 -6.15 -23.35 -15.83
N THR A 16 -5.96 -24.18 -16.85
CA THR A 16 -6.24 -25.63 -16.77
C THR A 16 -5.05 -26.45 -16.26
N SER A 17 -3.81 -25.99 -16.47
CA SER A 17 -2.61 -26.69 -15.96
C SER A 17 -2.25 -26.38 -14.50
N LYS A 18 -2.78 -25.30 -13.90
CA LYS A 18 -2.54 -24.93 -12.48
C LYS A 18 -3.34 -25.77 -11.46
N LYS A 19 -4.05 -26.83 -11.89
CA LYS A 19 -4.76 -27.76 -10.97
C LYS A 19 -3.85 -28.76 -10.25
N ASP A 20 -2.58 -28.85 -10.63
CA ASP A 20 -1.63 -29.74 -9.96
C ASP A 20 -0.85 -29.00 -8.87
N GLY A 21 -1.23 -29.27 -7.61
CA GLY A 21 -0.38 -29.18 -6.41
C GLY A 21 0.16 -27.80 -6.01
N TYR A 22 -0.58 -27.08 -5.16
CA TYR A 22 -0.02 -25.98 -4.37
C TYR A 22 0.93 -26.55 -3.31
N GLU A 23 2.25 -26.50 -3.55
CA GLU A 23 3.26 -26.89 -2.56
C GLU A 23 3.12 -26.05 -1.28
N SER A 24 3.17 -26.71 -0.13
CA SER A 24 3.06 -26.06 1.18
C SER A 24 4.15 -25.00 1.37
N SER A 25 3.75 -23.81 1.83
CA SER A 25 4.54 -22.58 1.98
C SER A 25 5.73 -22.63 2.95
N ALA A 26 6.13 -23.79 3.47
CA ALA A 26 7.08 -23.92 4.57
C ALA A 26 8.57 -23.93 4.17
N SER A 27 8.91 -23.87 2.87
CA SER A 27 10.30 -24.05 2.40
C SER A 27 10.72 -23.14 1.23
N ARG A 28 9.89 -22.16 0.81
CA ARG A 28 10.25 -21.31 -0.33
C ARG A 28 11.41 -20.38 0.06
N ARG A 29 12.54 -20.52 -0.64
CA ARG A 29 13.67 -19.58 -0.59
C ARG A 29 13.14 -18.17 -0.84
N LEU A 30 13.46 -17.27 0.07
CA LEU A 30 13.05 -15.86 0.03
C LEU A 30 13.45 -15.26 -1.31
N ASP A 31 12.48 -14.67 -2.00
CA ASP A 31 12.66 -14.06 -3.31
C ASP A 31 12.39 -12.54 -3.27
N GLU A 32 12.77 -11.84 -4.33
CA GLU A 32 12.65 -10.37 -4.44
C GLU A 32 11.24 -9.85 -4.10
N ARG A 33 10.22 -10.63 -4.42
CA ARG A 33 8.82 -10.32 -4.18
C ARG A 33 8.48 -10.29 -2.68
N ASP A 34 9.11 -11.12 -1.86
CA ASP A 34 9.01 -11.03 -0.41
C ASP A 34 9.54 -9.66 0.08
N ILE A 35 10.65 -9.16 -0.47
CA ILE A 35 11.16 -7.85 -0.06
C ILE A 35 10.18 -6.74 -0.42
N TYR A 36 9.68 -6.69 -1.65
CA TYR A 36 8.72 -5.66 -2.07
C TYR A 36 7.45 -5.66 -1.23
N ARG A 37 6.88 -6.82 -0.94
CA ARG A 37 5.59 -6.96 -0.24
C ARG A 37 5.69 -6.68 1.25
N TYR A 38 6.78 -7.07 1.89
CA TYR A 38 6.91 -6.97 3.34
C TYR A 38 7.71 -5.75 3.81
N ARG A 39 8.45 -5.08 2.91
CA ARG A 39 9.17 -3.87 3.28
C ARG A 39 8.21 -2.76 3.69
N ARG A 40 8.72 -1.82 4.45
CA ARG A 40 8.04 -0.58 4.79
C ARG A 40 7.85 0.25 3.53
N GLN A 41 6.61 0.66 3.30
CA GLN A 41 6.25 1.42 2.11
C GLN A 41 6.35 2.92 2.42
N TYR A 42 7.27 3.61 1.76
CA TYR A 42 7.36 5.06 1.73
C TYR A 42 6.89 5.48 0.35
N GLY A 43 5.68 6.01 0.28
CA GLY A 43 4.93 6.01 -0.96
C GLY A 43 4.38 7.36 -1.40
N VAL A 44 3.97 7.42 -2.66
CA VAL A 44 3.17 8.52 -3.20
C VAL A 44 2.11 7.99 -4.14
N ASN A 45 0.94 8.62 -4.14
CA ASN A 45 -0.13 8.30 -5.09
C ASN A 45 0.14 8.95 -6.44
N LEU A 46 -0.12 8.21 -7.52
CA LEU A 46 -0.10 8.74 -8.89
C LEU A 46 -1.54 9.14 -9.31
N GLY A 47 -2.12 10.05 -8.52
CA GLY A 47 -3.49 10.53 -8.70
C GLY A 47 -3.68 11.25 -10.03
N SER A 48 -4.89 11.14 -10.58
CA SER A 48 -5.22 11.63 -11.93
C SER A 48 -4.34 11.12 -13.05
N TRP A 49 -3.62 10.01 -12.87
CA TRP A 49 -2.97 9.35 -13.99
C TRP A 49 -3.98 8.53 -14.80
N PHE A 50 -4.53 7.46 -14.24
CA PHE A 50 -5.50 6.61 -14.93
C PHE A 50 -6.94 6.97 -14.57
N VAL A 51 -7.27 7.08 -13.28
CA VAL A 51 -8.58 7.57 -12.82
C VAL A 51 -8.51 9.06 -12.60
N LEU A 52 -9.36 9.82 -13.29
CA LEU A 52 -9.23 11.26 -13.43
C LEU A 52 -9.97 12.04 -12.34
N GLU A 53 -9.32 13.07 -11.83
CA GLU A 53 -9.91 14.10 -10.98
C GLU A 53 -9.59 15.49 -11.50
N LYS A 54 -10.65 16.23 -11.80
CA LYS A 54 -10.54 17.56 -12.43
C LYS A 54 -9.76 18.57 -11.61
N TRP A 55 -9.77 18.43 -10.29
CA TRP A 55 -9.04 19.35 -9.41
C TRP A 55 -7.52 19.10 -9.47
N ILE A 56 -7.07 17.87 -9.75
CA ILE A 56 -5.65 17.52 -9.91
C ILE A 56 -5.18 17.80 -11.34
N SER A 57 -5.91 17.33 -12.36
CA SER A 57 -5.57 17.54 -13.77
C SER A 57 -6.78 18.00 -14.56
N GLY A 58 -6.74 19.22 -15.08
CA GLY A 58 -7.86 19.81 -15.81
C GLY A 58 -7.86 19.49 -17.31
N GLY A 59 -6.70 19.10 -17.86
CA GLY A 59 -6.48 18.88 -19.30
C GLY A 59 -7.48 17.91 -19.94
N PRO A 60 -7.62 16.67 -19.43
CA PRO A 60 -8.52 15.66 -20.00
C PRO A 60 -10.00 16.05 -20.04
N PHE A 61 -10.42 17.00 -19.20
CA PHE A 61 -11.82 17.40 -19.05
C PHE A 61 -12.28 18.46 -20.06
N ARG A 62 -11.40 18.97 -20.94
CA ARG A 62 -11.72 20.08 -21.85
C ARG A 62 -12.83 19.75 -22.86
N GLU A 63 -12.83 18.52 -23.38
CA GLU A 63 -13.81 18.03 -24.36
C GLU A 63 -14.80 17.02 -23.75
N ALA A 64 -14.82 16.93 -22.42
CA ALA A 64 -15.71 16.02 -21.71
C ALA A 64 -17.18 16.45 -21.82
N ALA A 65 -18.08 15.47 -21.88
CA ALA A 65 -19.50 15.74 -21.80
C ALA A 65 -19.88 16.32 -20.43
N SER A 66 -20.92 17.15 -20.36
CA SER A 66 -21.43 17.64 -19.06
C SER A 66 -21.80 16.47 -18.12
N PRO A 67 -21.49 16.55 -16.81
CA PRO A 67 -20.94 17.70 -16.07
C PRO A 67 -19.40 17.86 -16.10
N ALA A 68 -18.70 17.04 -16.87
CA ALA A 68 -17.24 17.08 -17.03
C ALA A 68 -16.51 17.00 -15.69
N SER A 69 -16.80 15.98 -14.88
CA SER A 69 -16.18 15.77 -13.57
C SER A 69 -15.67 14.34 -13.32
N SER A 70 -16.01 13.37 -14.18
CA SER A 70 -15.62 11.96 -14.04
C SER A 70 -15.04 11.35 -15.32
N ASP A 71 -14.36 10.20 -15.21
CA ASP A 71 -13.87 9.43 -16.37
C ASP A 71 -14.99 9.09 -17.35
N TYR A 72 -16.19 8.78 -16.84
CA TYR A 72 -17.37 8.54 -17.67
C TYR A 72 -17.74 9.76 -18.53
N ASP A 73 -17.56 10.97 -18.00
CA ASP A 73 -17.84 12.20 -18.74
C ASP A 73 -16.80 12.48 -19.82
N VAL A 74 -15.53 12.21 -19.53
CA VAL A 74 -14.44 12.27 -20.51
C VAL A 74 -14.66 11.25 -21.61
N ALA A 75 -15.02 10.01 -21.26
CA ALA A 75 -15.27 8.92 -22.20
C ALA A 75 -16.45 9.17 -23.15
N ARG A 76 -17.47 9.92 -22.70
CA ARG A 76 -18.60 10.37 -23.53
C ARG A 76 -18.31 11.63 -24.34
N GLY A 77 -17.19 12.30 -24.06
CA GLY A 77 -16.75 13.51 -24.73
C GLY A 77 -16.27 13.28 -26.17
N HIS A 78 -15.87 14.36 -26.82
CA HIS A 78 -15.27 14.31 -28.15
C HIS A 78 -13.79 13.89 -28.04
N HIS A 79 -13.29 13.10 -28.99
CA HIS A 79 -11.89 12.64 -29.04
C HIS A 79 -11.42 11.93 -27.75
N ALA A 80 -12.33 11.27 -27.05
CA ALA A 80 -12.08 10.74 -25.71
C ALA A 80 -10.89 9.77 -25.66
N ARG A 81 -10.78 8.86 -26.63
CA ARG A 81 -9.68 7.90 -26.69
C ARG A 81 -8.34 8.59 -26.91
N GLU A 82 -8.27 9.52 -27.88
CA GLU A 82 -7.05 10.26 -28.16
C GLU A 82 -6.60 11.11 -26.95
N ILE A 83 -7.54 11.76 -26.28
CA ILE A 83 -7.29 12.57 -25.08
C ILE A 83 -6.75 11.71 -23.93
N LEU A 84 -7.41 10.60 -23.63
CA LEU A 84 -7.01 9.71 -22.54
C LEU A 84 -5.66 9.05 -22.82
N GLU A 85 -5.44 8.54 -24.03
CA GLU A 85 -4.16 7.94 -24.41
C GLU A 85 -3.02 8.98 -24.35
N SER A 86 -3.24 10.19 -24.88
CA SER A 86 -2.25 11.27 -24.79
C SER A 86 -1.96 11.66 -23.33
N HIS A 87 -2.98 11.68 -22.48
CA HIS A 87 -2.81 11.98 -21.05
C HIS A 87 -2.01 10.90 -20.34
N TRP A 88 -2.37 9.63 -20.53
CA TRP A 88 -1.65 8.50 -19.91
C TRP A 88 -0.17 8.47 -20.33
N ASP A 89 0.14 8.85 -21.57
CA ASP A 89 1.51 8.84 -22.11
C ASP A 89 2.37 10.04 -21.66
N THR A 90 1.75 11.10 -21.14
CA THR A 90 2.46 12.36 -20.83
C THR A 90 2.31 12.85 -19.40
N TRP A 91 1.34 12.32 -18.64
CA TRP A 91 1.12 12.73 -17.26
C TRP A 91 2.26 12.30 -16.35
N ILE A 92 2.70 11.04 -16.38
CA ILE A 92 3.87 10.56 -15.64
C ILE A 92 4.96 10.15 -16.62
N THR A 93 6.14 10.75 -16.49
CA THR A 93 7.29 10.60 -17.39
C THR A 93 8.47 9.93 -16.68
N GLU A 94 9.50 9.54 -17.44
CA GLU A 94 10.75 8.99 -16.88
C GLU A 94 11.40 9.95 -15.86
N SER A 95 11.28 11.27 -16.06
CA SER A 95 11.82 12.26 -15.13
C SER A 95 11.08 12.27 -13.79
N ASP A 96 9.78 11.97 -13.81
CA ASP A 96 8.95 11.87 -12.60
C ASP A 96 9.37 10.63 -11.78
N TRP A 97 9.53 9.47 -12.44
CA TRP A 97 10.02 8.24 -11.80
C TRP A 97 11.40 8.41 -11.15
N LYS A 98 12.32 9.05 -11.88
CA LYS A 98 13.65 9.38 -11.35
C LYS A 98 13.55 10.28 -10.12
N TRP A 99 12.73 11.34 -10.18
CA TRP A 99 12.53 12.24 -9.04
C TRP A 99 11.98 11.49 -7.82
N ILE A 100 10.97 10.63 -8.01
CA ILE A 100 10.36 9.82 -6.94
C ILE A 100 11.45 8.99 -6.24
N ALA A 101 12.23 8.23 -7.01
CA ALA A 101 13.31 7.41 -6.46
C ALA A 101 14.40 8.24 -5.75
N GLU A 102 14.77 9.40 -6.28
CA GLU A 102 15.77 10.31 -5.69
C GLU A 102 15.33 10.98 -4.38
N ARG A 103 14.04 10.87 -4.01
CA ARG A 103 13.50 11.30 -2.71
C ARG A 103 13.42 10.17 -1.68
N GLY A 104 13.89 8.97 -2.01
CA GLY A 104 13.81 7.81 -1.13
C GLY A 104 12.40 7.20 -1.06
N ILE A 105 11.50 7.62 -1.95
CA ILE A 105 10.19 6.99 -2.11
C ILE A 105 10.42 5.63 -2.77
N ASN A 106 9.89 4.59 -2.14
CA ASN A 106 10.07 3.21 -2.57
C ASN A 106 8.77 2.56 -3.06
N SER A 107 7.65 3.27 -3.01
CA SER A 107 6.36 2.72 -3.41
C SER A 107 5.52 3.76 -4.13
N VAL A 108 4.67 3.31 -5.04
CA VAL A 108 3.62 4.14 -5.61
C VAL A 108 2.29 3.41 -5.51
N ARG A 109 1.21 4.18 -5.31
CA ARG A 109 -0.16 3.69 -5.41
C ARG A 109 -0.74 4.20 -6.73
N ILE A 110 -1.28 3.28 -7.54
CA ILE A 110 -1.82 3.57 -8.87
C ILE A 110 -3.33 3.31 -8.85
N PRO A 111 -4.16 4.37 -8.76
CA PRO A 111 -5.60 4.30 -8.92
C PRO A 111 -6.00 3.83 -10.32
N ILE A 112 -6.79 2.76 -10.44
CA ILE A 112 -7.36 2.27 -11.69
C ILE A 112 -8.88 2.03 -11.56
N GLY A 113 -9.63 2.22 -12.64
CA GLY A 113 -11.03 1.80 -12.72
C GLY A 113 -11.18 0.40 -13.34
N TYR A 114 -12.28 -0.27 -13.01
CA TYR A 114 -12.61 -1.58 -13.59
C TYR A 114 -12.66 -1.56 -15.13
N TYR A 115 -13.04 -0.43 -15.73
CA TYR A 115 -13.09 -0.22 -17.17
C TYR A 115 -11.70 -0.22 -17.84
N HIS A 116 -10.61 0.01 -17.10
CA HIS A 116 -9.24 -0.14 -17.63
C HIS A 116 -8.86 -1.60 -17.91
N LEU A 117 -9.60 -2.57 -17.36
CA LEU A 117 -9.41 -4.00 -17.61
C LEU A 117 -10.11 -4.48 -18.88
N TYR A 118 -10.73 -3.59 -19.66
CA TYR A 118 -11.51 -3.93 -20.84
C TYR A 118 -10.75 -4.79 -21.85
N SER A 119 -9.47 -4.48 -22.11
CA SER A 119 -8.66 -5.25 -23.07
C SER A 119 -8.24 -6.64 -22.56
N LEU A 120 -8.30 -6.88 -21.25
CA LEU A 120 -8.17 -8.22 -20.68
C LEU A 120 -9.47 -9.01 -20.78
N SER A 121 -10.60 -8.36 -20.47
CA SER A 121 -11.92 -8.97 -20.62
C SER A 121 -12.99 -7.89 -20.83
N PRO A 122 -13.61 -7.80 -22.02
CA PRO A 122 -14.72 -6.90 -22.27
C PRO A 122 -15.92 -7.12 -21.34
N ALA A 123 -16.04 -8.30 -20.73
CA ALA A 123 -17.10 -8.61 -19.79
C ALA A 123 -17.00 -7.78 -18.51
N VAL A 124 -15.88 -7.12 -18.18
CA VAL A 124 -15.81 -6.25 -16.98
C VAL A 124 -16.75 -5.05 -17.06
N VAL A 125 -17.12 -4.59 -18.26
CA VAL A 125 -18.03 -3.44 -18.47
C VAL A 125 -19.44 -3.83 -18.90
N GLU A 126 -19.74 -5.11 -19.03
CA GLU A 126 -21.08 -5.58 -19.43
C GLU A 126 -22.12 -5.26 -18.35
N ASP A 127 -23.29 -4.80 -18.80
CA ASP A 127 -24.40 -4.29 -17.99
C ASP A 127 -24.02 -3.10 -17.09
N THR A 128 -22.98 -2.36 -17.47
CA THR A 128 -22.57 -1.11 -16.81
C THR A 128 -22.74 0.08 -17.76
N PRO A 129 -22.78 1.32 -17.26
CA PRO A 129 -22.77 2.51 -18.12
C PRO A 129 -21.58 2.54 -19.09
N PHE A 130 -20.47 1.87 -18.77
CA PHE A 130 -19.26 1.83 -19.60
C PHE A 130 -19.32 0.80 -20.74
N GLN A 131 -20.39 0.01 -20.87
CA GLN A 131 -20.47 -1.07 -21.87
C GLN A 131 -20.19 -0.60 -23.31
N THR A 132 -20.74 0.55 -23.70
CA THR A 132 -20.55 1.13 -25.04
C THR A 132 -19.29 1.99 -25.16
N LEU A 133 -18.59 2.20 -24.05
CA LEU A 133 -17.39 3.05 -23.95
C LEU A 133 -16.12 2.24 -23.75
N GLY A 134 -16.18 0.91 -23.59
CA GLY A 134 -15.02 0.08 -23.27
C GLY A 134 -13.83 0.24 -24.23
N THR A 135 -14.09 0.43 -25.53
CA THR A 135 -13.04 0.65 -26.54
C THR A 135 -12.27 1.96 -26.38
N VAL A 136 -12.81 2.93 -25.64
CA VAL A 136 -12.11 4.16 -25.24
C VAL A 136 -10.96 3.83 -24.29
N PHE A 137 -11.10 2.79 -23.46
CA PHE A 137 -10.15 2.39 -22.43
C PHE A 137 -9.25 1.22 -22.82
N GLU A 138 -9.36 0.70 -24.05
CA GLU A 138 -8.61 -0.46 -24.52
C GLU A 138 -7.08 -0.31 -24.35
N GLY A 139 -6.57 0.91 -24.52
CA GLY A 139 -5.16 1.26 -24.39
C GLY A 139 -4.64 1.44 -22.96
N ALA A 140 -5.49 1.35 -21.93
CA ALA A 140 -5.11 1.62 -20.54
C ALA A 140 -4.25 0.49 -19.95
N TRP A 141 -4.70 -0.77 -20.05
CA TRP A 141 -4.01 -1.90 -19.42
C TRP A 141 -2.54 -2.08 -19.82
N PRO A 142 -2.16 -2.01 -21.11
CA PRO A 142 -0.75 -2.06 -21.50
C PRO A 142 0.09 -0.95 -20.87
N ARG A 143 -0.48 0.24 -20.68
CA ARG A 143 0.20 1.39 -20.04
C ARG A 143 0.33 1.21 -18.53
N ILE A 144 -0.67 0.62 -17.87
CA ILE A 144 -0.59 0.22 -16.45
C ILE A 144 0.53 -0.81 -16.26
N LEU A 145 0.63 -1.82 -17.13
CA LEU A 145 1.74 -2.79 -17.08
C LEU A 145 3.09 -2.12 -17.33
N GLN A 146 3.18 -1.19 -18.28
CA GLN A 146 4.40 -0.43 -18.54
C GLN A 146 4.80 0.44 -17.33
N ALA A 147 3.83 1.01 -16.61
CA ALA A 147 4.06 1.75 -15.37
C ALA A 147 4.69 0.85 -14.30
N ILE A 148 4.13 -0.35 -14.09
CA ILE A 148 4.64 -1.32 -13.11
C ILE A 148 6.07 -1.76 -13.46
N GLN A 149 6.34 -2.02 -14.75
CA GLN A 149 7.68 -2.37 -15.22
C GLN A 149 8.66 -1.21 -15.05
N THR A 150 8.23 0.02 -15.32
CA THR A 150 9.07 1.22 -15.14
C THR A 150 9.39 1.43 -13.67
N ALA A 151 8.40 1.32 -12.78
CA ALA A 151 8.61 1.36 -11.33
C ALA A 151 9.68 0.34 -10.87
N SER A 152 9.65 -0.89 -11.40
CA SER A 152 10.65 -1.92 -11.10
C SER A 152 12.08 -1.48 -11.46
N ARG A 153 12.28 -0.82 -12.61
CA ARG A 153 13.60 -0.27 -13.00
C ARG A 153 14.14 0.78 -12.03
N TYR A 154 13.29 1.38 -11.21
CA TYR A 154 13.65 2.35 -10.18
C TYR A 154 13.63 1.76 -8.77
N GLY A 155 13.46 0.44 -8.61
CA GLY A 155 13.34 -0.21 -7.31
C GLY A 155 12.03 0.12 -6.57
N ILE A 156 11.02 0.62 -7.28
CA ILE A 156 9.75 1.10 -6.74
C ILE A 156 8.69 -0.02 -6.81
N GLY A 157 8.05 -0.25 -5.66
CA GLY A 157 6.91 -1.14 -5.53
C GLY A 157 5.62 -0.48 -5.97
N VAL A 158 4.63 -1.25 -6.41
CA VAL A 158 3.33 -0.75 -6.88
C VAL A 158 2.19 -1.39 -6.10
N LEU A 159 1.40 -0.56 -5.43
CA LEU A 159 0.07 -0.90 -4.95
C LEU A 159 -0.91 -0.54 -6.06
N VAL A 160 -1.62 -1.53 -6.60
CA VAL A 160 -2.64 -1.30 -7.63
C VAL A 160 -4.00 -1.21 -6.94
N ASP A 161 -4.67 -0.07 -7.09
CA ASP A 161 -5.90 0.23 -6.38
C ASP A 161 -7.11 0.24 -7.32
N LEU A 162 -8.13 -0.55 -7.01
CA LEU A 162 -9.43 -0.44 -7.68
C LEU A 162 -10.20 0.78 -7.19
N HIS A 163 -9.83 1.93 -7.73
CA HIS A 163 -10.34 3.24 -7.33
C HIS A 163 -11.77 3.51 -7.83
N ALA A 164 -12.16 2.89 -8.93
CA ALA A 164 -13.52 2.99 -9.48
C ALA A 164 -14.10 1.59 -9.70
N ALA A 165 -15.14 1.25 -8.94
CA ALA A 165 -15.87 -0.01 -9.05
C ALA A 165 -17.19 0.13 -9.84
N PRO A 166 -17.70 -0.95 -10.46
CA PRO A 166 -19.06 -0.99 -11.02
C PRO A 166 -20.10 -0.44 -10.04
N GLY A 167 -20.93 0.50 -10.51
CA GLY A 167 -21.96 1.13 -9.68
C GLY A 167 -21.49 2.28 -8.78
N LYS A 168 -20.19 2.61 -8.74
CA LYS A 168 -19.58 3.65 -7.88
C LYS A 168 -19.80 3.37 -6.38
N GLN A 169 -18.71 3.20 -5.66
CA GLN A 169 -18.73 2.80 -4.25
C GLN A 169 -18.94 3.96 -3.26
N ASN A 170 -18.82 5.21 -3.71
CA ASN A 170 -18.89 6.41 -2.85
C ASN A 170 -19.54 7.61 -3.55
N GLY A 171 -19.66 8.74 -2.86
CA GLY A 171 -20.34 9.93 -3.41
C GLY A 171 -19.56 10.63 -4.53
N ASP A 172 -18.23 10.47 -4.54
CA ASP A 172 -17.31 11.37 -5.22
C ASP A 172 -17.01 10.98 -6.66
N SER A 173 -16.79 11.95 -7.54
CA SER A 173 -16.59 11.69 -8.98
C SER A 173 -15.39 10.80 -9.29
N HIS A 174 -14.43 10.70 -8.37
CA HIS A 174 -13.23 9.86 -8.51
C HIS A 174 -13.53 8.35 -8.54
N SER A 175 -14.75 7.89 -8.23
CA SER A 175 -15.17 6.50 -8.48
C SER A 175 -15.71 6.28 -9.90
N GLY A 176 -15.30 7.16 -10.82
CA GLY A 176 -15.39 7.00 -12.27
C GLY A 176 -16.67 7.52 -12.92
N ILE A 177 -17.73 7.78 -12.17
CA ILE A 177 -19.02 8.27 -12.71
C ILE A 177 -19.77 9.14 -11.69
N ASN A 178 -20.61 10.07 -12.15
CA ASN A 178 -21.53 10.83 -11.28
C ASN A 178 -22.84 10.07 -11.02
N GLY A 179 -23.54 10.41 -9.93
CA GLY A 179 -24.84 9.83 -9.59
C GLY A 179 -24.84 9.09 -8.25
N PRO A 180 -25.92 8.34 -7.94
CA PRO A 180 -26.05 7.62 -6.68
C PRO A 180 -25.06 6.45 -6.55
N VAL A 181 -24.78 6.08 -5.31
CA VAL A 181 -24.00 4.87 -4.97
C VAL A 181 -24.84 3.64 -5.26
N GLU A 182 -24.41 2.84 -6.23
CA GLU A 182 -25.10 1.63 -6.69
C GLU A 182 -24.22 0.38 -6.55
N PHE A 183 -23.00 0.52 -6.01
CA PHE A 183 -22.03 -0.57 -5.81
C PHE A 183 -22.61 -1.81 -5.11
N TYR A 184 -23.47 -1.62 -4.10
CA TYR A 184 -24.06 -2.71 -3.31
C TYR A 184 -25.17 -3.49 -4.02
N LYS A 185 -25.53 -3.14 -5.26
CA LYS A 185 -26.35 -4.02 -6.09
C LYS A 185 -25.61 -5.32 -6.36
N ARG A 186 -26.32 -6.45 -6.25
CA ARG A 186 -25.74 -7.79 -6.44
C ARG A 186 -24.97 -7.96 -7.76
N SER A 187 -25.44 -7.34 -8.85
CA SER A 187 -24.75 -7.35 -10.15
C SER A 187 -23.41 -6.62 -10.09
N ASN A 188 -23.36 -5.46 -9.44
CA ASN A 188 -22.15 -4.63 -9.30
C ASN A 188 -21.12 -5.29 -8.37
N LEU A 189 -21.54 -5.84 -7.23
CA LEU A 189 -20.65 -6.62 -6.35
C LEU A 189 -20.03 -7.83 -7.07
N LYS A 190 -20.82 -8.55 -7.88
CA LYS A 190 -20.32 -9.68 -8.70
C LYS A 190 -19.36 -9.23 -9.78
N ARG A 191 -19.67 -8.12 -10.47
CA ARG A 191 -18.81 -7.58 -11.53
C ARG A 191 -17.49 -7.04 -10.97
N THR A 192 -17.54 -6.44 -9.77
CA THR A 192 -16.34 -6.00 -9.04
C THR A 192 -15.46 -7.19 -8.68
N LEU A 193 -16.02 -8.24 -8.08
CA LEU A 193 -15.28 -9.48 -7.79
C LEU A 193 -14.68 -10.08 -9.07
N TYR A 194 -15.43 -10.10 -10.18
CA TYR A 194 -14.92 -10.57 -11.47
C TYR A 194 -13.69 -9.76 -11.94
N ALA A 195 -13.76 -8.43 -11.87
CA ALA A 195 -12.65 -7.54 -12.22
C ALA A 195 -11.43 -7.77 -11.30
N LEU A 196 -11.66 -7.90 -10.00
CA LEU A 196 -10.60 -8.15 -9.02
C LEU A 196 -9.91 -9.51 -9.23
N LYS A 197 -10.64 -10.55 -9.60
CA LYS A 197 -10.03 -11.85 -9.95
C LYS A 197 -9.13 -11.74 -11.16
N ILE A 198 -9.56 -11.04 -12.21
CA ILE A 198 -8.73 -10.76 -13.40
C ILE A 198 -7.45 -10.01 -12.99
N LEU A 199 -7.61 -8.94 -12.20
CA LEU A 199 -6.50 -8.11 -11.75
C LEU A 199 -5.50 -8.91 -10.91
N ALA A 200 -5.98 -9.68 -9.94
CA ALA A 200 -5.16 -10.52 -9.06
C ALA A 200 -4.40 -11.57 -9.85
N THR A 201 -5.06 -12.31 -10.75
CA THR A 201 -4.40 -13.32 -11.58
C THR A 201 -3.36 -12.69 -12.52
N ALA A 202 -3.63 -11.50 -13.07
CA ALA A 202 -2.70 -10.84 -13.97
C ALA A 202 -1.43 -10.31 -13.26
N LEU A 203 -1.50 -10.02 -11.96
CA LEU A 203 -0.42 -9.35 -11.22
C LEU A 203 0.25 -10.22 -10.14
N SER A 204 -0.31 -11.38 -9.77
CA SER A 204 0.16 -12.19 -8.62
C SER A 204 1.63 -12.59 -8.68
N ASP A 205 2.15 -12.78 -9.90
CA ASP A 205 3.51 -13.24 -10.16
C ASP A 205 4.49 -12.07 -10.45
N THR A 206 4.01 -10.81 -10.41
CA THR A 206 4.85 -9.63 -10.66
C THR A 206 5.61 -9.24 -9.38
N PRO A 207 6.95 -9.29 -9.36
CA PRO A 207 7.72 -9.15 -8.11
C PRO A 207 7.53 -7.82 -7.37
N ASN A 208 7.47 -6.71 -8.08
CA ASN A 208 7.34 -5.38 -7.48
C ASN A 208 5.89 -4.96 -7.22
N VAL A 209 4.90 -5.83 -7.41
CA VAL A 209 3.53 -5.56 -6.96
C VAL A 209 3.43 -5.84 -5.46
N VAL A 210 3.27 -4.76 -4.69
CA VAL A 210 3.22 -4.81 -3.22
C VAL A 210 1.81 -5.12 -2.70
N GLY A 211 0.82 -5.13 -3.58
CA GLY A 211 -0.52 -5.63 -3.31
C GLY A 211 -1.57 -5.07 -4.26
N ILE A 212 -2.82 -5.46 -3.98
CA ILE A 212 -4.01 -4.98 -4.68
C ILE A 212 -4.99 -4.45 -3.64
N GLU A 213 -5.46 -3.22 -3.80
CA GLU A 213 -6.57 -2.68 -3.02
C GLU A 213 -7.89 -3.06 -3.67
N LEU A 214 -8.79 -3.66 -2.87
CA LEU A 214 -10.01 -4.25 -3.39
C LEU A 214 -11.03 -3.19 -3.84
N VAL A 215 -11.10 -2.07 -3.13
CA VAL A 215 -11.94 -0.94 -3.48
C VAL A 215 -11.56 0.28 -2.63
N ASN A 216 -11.37 1.43 -3.29
CA ASN A 216 -11.08 2.70 -2.64
C ASN A 216 -12.31 3.33 -1.96
N GLU A 217 -12.15 3.79 -0.72
CA GLU A 217 -13.14 4.61 0.03
C GLU A 217 -14.62 4.20 -0.14
N PRO A 218 -15.01 2.92 -0.01
CA PRO A 218 -16.40 2.55 -0.15
C PRO A 218 -17.26 3.19 0.95
N LYS A 219 -18.52 3.50 0.65
CA LYS A 219 -19.49 3.88 1.68
C LYS A 219 -19.61 2.73 2.70
N ASN A 220 -19.64 3.00 4.00
CA ASN A 220 -19.80 1.93 4.98
C ASN A 220 -21.25 1.38 5.00
N ASP A 221 -21.52 0.38 4.17
CA ASP A 221 -22.78 -0.37 4.09
C ASP A 221 -22.67 -1.68 4.88
N ASP A 222 -23.77 -2.15 5.47
CA ASP A 222 -23.80 -3.36 6.28
C ASP A 222 -23.32 -4.61 5.52
N SER A 223 -23.50 -4.64 4.19
CA SER A 223 -23.06 -5.75 3.33
C SER A 223 -21.56 -5.74 3.00
N LEU A 224 -20.84 -4.64 3.27
CA LEU A 224 -19.43 -4.49 2.91
C LEU A 224 -18.53 -5.49 3.65
N TRP A 225 -18.81 -5.75 4.94
CA TRP A 225 -18.07 -6.73 5.73
C TRP A 225 -18.10 -8.13 5.10
N ASP A 226 -19.30 -8.64 4.79
CA ASP A 226 -19.47 -9.96 4.19
C ASP A 226 -18.96 -10.00 2.75
N TRP A 227 -19.08 -8.90 2.02
CA TRP A 227 -18.52 -8.78 0.68
C TRP A 227 -16.99 -8.85 0.71
N TYR A 228 -16.30 -8.17 1.63
CA TYR A 228 -14.85 -8.28 1.76
C TYR A 228 -14.42 -9.70 2.09
N GLN A 229 -15.04 -10.35 3.08
CA GLN A 229 -14.68 -11.73 3.44
C GLN A 229 -14.85 -12.69 2.25
N SER A 230 -15.99 -12.63 1.56
CA SER A 230 -16.27 -13.51 0.42
C SER A 230 -15.37 -13.20 -0.78
N THR A 231 -15.06 -11.93 -1.03
CA THR A 231 -14.16 -11.49 -2.11
C THR A 231 -12.73 -11.92 -1.86
N ILE A 232 -12.19 -11.68 -0.65
CA ILE A 232 -10.85 -12.14 -0.25
C ILE A 232 -10.74 -13.65 -0.44
N ASN A 233 -11.67 -14.43 0.11
CA ASN A 233 -11.65 -15.89 -0.02
C ASN A 233 -11.72 -16.34 -1.49
N SER A 234 -12.51 -15.67 -2.32
CA SER A 234 -12.64 -15.97 -3.76
C SER A 234 -11.40 -15.60 -4.58
N ILE A 235 -10.65 -14.58 -4.17
CA ILE A 235 -9.37 -14.24 -4.80
C ILE A 235 -8.29 -15.24 -4.37
N ARG A 236 -8.26 -15.62 -3.08
CA ARG A 236 -7.32 -16.62 -2.54
C ARG A 236 -7.44 -18.01 -3.15
N SER A 237 -8.60 -18.35 -3.74
CA SER A 237 -8.72 -19.60 -4.51
C SER A 237 -8.02 -19.56 -5.87
N GLU A 238 -7.67 -18.38 -6.37
CA GLU A 238 -6.99 -18.18 -7.66
C GLU A 238 -5.51 -17.81 -7.51
N VAL A 239 -5.14 -17.13 -6.42
CA VAL A 239 -3.79 -16.60 -6.17
C VAL A 239 -3.31 -16.94 -4.76
N GLY A 240 -1.99 -16.99 -4.59
CA GLY A 240 -1.36 -17.34 -3.32
C GLY A 240 -1.71 -16.41 -2.16
N ALA A 241 -1.59 -16.94 -0.93
CA ALA A 241 -1.85 -16.22 0.32
C ALA A 241 -0.81 -15.13 0.63
N ASP A 242 0.27 -15.07 -0.15
CA ASP A 242 1.39 -14.15 -0.04
C ASP A 242 1.19 -12.85 -0.84
N LEU A 243 0.19 -12.75 -1.73
CA LEU A 243 -0.21 -11.48 -2.35
C LEU A 243 -0.98 -10.62 -1.34
N PRO A 244 -0.50 -9.45 -0.93
CA PRO A 244 -1.22 -8.61 0.01
C PRO A 244 -2.50 -8.07 -0.64
N LEU A 245 -3.64 -8.24 0.05
CA LEU A 245 -4.91 -7.63 -0.35
C LEU A 245 -5.23 -6.50 0.63
N TYR A 246 -5.37 -5.30 0.11
CA TYR A 246 -5.68 -4.10 0.89
C TYR A 246 -7.20 -3.87 0.88
N ILE A 247 -7.77 -3.49 2.01
CA ILE A 247 -9.18 -3.13 2.13
C ILE A 247 -9.29 -1.69 2.64
N GLY A 248 -10.00 -0.84 1.90
CA GLY A 248 -10.38 0.49 2.36
C GLY A 248 -11.27 0.39 3.59
N ASP A 249 -10.97 1.20 4.61
CA ASP A 249 -11.62 1.13 5.91
C ASP A 249 -13.04 1.74 5.98
N ALA A 250 -13.54 2.27 4.86
CA ALA A 250 -14.86 2.90 4.76
C ALA A 250 -15.10 3.97 5.86
N TRP A 251 -14.06 4.68 6.28
CA TRP A 251 -14.08 5.65 7.37
C TRP A 251 -14.43 5.07 8.75
N ASN A 252 -14.29 3.75 8.93
CA ASN A 252 -14.46 3.02 10.19
C ASN A 252 -13.32 2.01 10.42
N THR A 253 -12.14 2.54 10.72
CA THR A 253 -10.92 1.74 10.92
C THR A 253 -11.08 0.62 11.96
N TYR A 254 -11.80 0.86 13.07
CA TYR A 254 -12.01 -0.17 14.10
C TYR A 254 -12.75 -1.39 13.60
N GLN A 255 -13.75 -1.19 12.73
CA GLN A 255 -14.51 -2.27 12.12
C GLN A 255 -13.59 -3.11 11.22
N TYR A 256 -12.93 -2.50 10.24
CA TYR A 256 -12.15 -3.28 9.28
C TYR A 256 -10.81 -3.80 9.85
N ALA A 257 -10.28 -3.18 10.91
CA ALA A 257 -9.24 -3.78 11.73
C ALA A 257 -9.69 -5.06 12.43
N ALA A 258 -10.95 -5.14 12.88
CA ALA A 258 -11.51 -6.38 13.44
C ALA A 258 -11.66 -7.48 12.37
N LEU A 259 -11.94 -7.11 11.12
CA LEU A 259 -11.96 -8.07 10.01
C LEU A 259 -10.55 -8.65 9.80
N VAL A 260 -9.54 -7.78 9.67
CA VAL A 260 -8.14 -8.20 9.46
C VAL A 260 -7.59 -8.98 10.66
N GLU A 261 -7.99 -8.65 11.88
CA GLU A 261 -7.64 -9.42 13.09
C GLU A 261 -8.06 -10.89 12.97
N GLN A 262 -9.25 -11.16 12.42
CA GLN A 262 -9.80 -12.51 12.20
C GLN A 262 -9.16 -13.27 11.03
N ARG A 263 -8.31 -12.60 10.24
CA ARG A 263 -7.68 -13.19 9.05
C ARG A 263 -6.31 -13.75 9.37
N GLU A 264 -6.03 -14.90 8.73
CA GLU A 264 -4.72 -15.56 8.84
C GLU A 264 -3.81 -15.32 7.63
N ASP A 265 -4.37 -14.94 6.48
CA ASP A 265 -3.65 -14.59 5.26
C ASP A 265 -3.22 -13.11 5.25
N PHE A 266 -2.53 -12.68 4.20
CA PHE A 266 -1.97 -11.34 4.12
C PHE A 266 -3.02 -10.31 3.66
N VAL A 267 -3.79 -9.80 4.62
CA VAL A 267 -4.78 -8.72 4.41
C VAL A 267 -4.34 -7.49 5.19
N VAL A 268 -4.47 -6.31 4.59
CA VAL A 268 -4.00 -5.03 5.13
C VAL A 268 -5.17 -4.03 5.18
N VAL A 269 -5.30 -3.31 6.30
CA VAL A 269 -6.22 -2.18 6.38
C VAL A 269 -5.58 -0.97 5.73
N ASP A 270 -6.31 -0.38 4.79
CA ASP A 270 -6.00 0.91 4.21
C ASP A 270 -6.82 2.01 4.90
N HIS A 271 -6.12 2.95 5.54
CA HIS A 271 -6.70 4.11 6.22
C HIS A 271 -6.35 5.40 5.49
N HIS A 272 -7.33 6.26 5.28
CA HIS A 272 -7.11 7.61 4.73
C HIS A 272 -7.18 8.65 5.85
N LEU A 273 -6.12 9.44 5.99
CA LEU A 273 -5.98 10.43 7.06
C LEU A 273 -5.89 11.84 6.48
N TYR A 274 -7.00 12.58 6.60
CA TYR A 274 -7.07 13.99 6.23
C TYR A 274 -7.48 14.87 7.41
N ARG A 275 -6.98 16.11 7.43
CA ARG A 275 -7.24 17.13 8.47
C ARG A 275 -7.72 18.46 7.89
N CYS A 276 -8.56 18.40 6.86
CA CYS A 276 -9.04 19.59 6.16
C CYS A 276 -10.53 19.61 5.77
N PHE A 277 -11.27 18.52 5.99
CA PHE A 277 -12.63 18.34 5.42
C PHE A 277 -13.77 18.51 6.43
N THR A 278 -13.50 18.41 7.73
CA THR A 278 -14.54 18.45 8.77
C THR A 278 -14.65 19.84 9.41
N GLN A 279 -15.76 20.10 10.10
CA GLN A 279 -15.90 21.32 10.92
C GLN A 279 -14.87 21.35 12.06
N GLN A 280 -14.52 20.19 12.62
CA GLN A 280 -13.50 20.08 13.66
C GLN A 280 -12.12 20.49 13.13
N ASP A 281 -11.78 20.08 11.90
CA ASP A 281 -10.50 20.44 11.29
C ASP A 281 -10.31 21.96 11.17
N GLN A 282 -11.38 22.67 10.83
CA GLN A 282 -11.40 24.14 10.68
C GLN A 282 -11.14 24.88 11.99
N GLN A 283 -11.35 24.22 13.13
CA GLN A 283 -11.19 24.79 14.46
C GLN A 283 -9.76 24.63 15.01
N LEU A 284 -8.92 23.82 14.37
CA LEU A 284 -7.56 23.56 14.82
C LEU A 284 -6.54 24.19 13.86
N ALA A 285 -5.53 24.85 14.41
CA ALA A 285 -4.32 25.25 13.71
C ALA A 285 -3.41 24.04 13.43
N GLY A 286 -2.42 24.20 12.56
CA GLY A 286 -1.46 23.13 12.22
C GLY A 286 -0.70 22.58 13.44
N GLU A 287 -0.31 23.42 14.38
CA GLU A 287 0.32 22.98 15.64
C GLU A 287 -0.63 22.16 16.52
N GLU A 288 -1.93 22.52 16.54
CA GLU A 288 -2.93 21.80 17.33
C GLU A 288 -3.25 20.45 16.68
N HIS A 289 -3.28 20.38 15.35
CA HIS A 289 -3.35 19.12 14.60
C HIS A 289 -2.13 18.24 14.86
N ALA A 290 -0.92 18.83 14.88
CA ALA A 290 0.31 18.11 15.19
C ALA A 290 0.29 17.54 16.62
N ALA A 291 -0.14 18.34 17.60
CA ALA A 291 -0.26 17.91 18.99
C ALA A 291 -1.32 16.80 19.21
N ALA A 292 -2.28 16.66 18.29
CA ALA A 292 -3.28 15.60 18.31
C ALA A 292 -2.80 14.25 17.73
N MET A 293 -1.56 14.18 17.23
CA MET A 293 -0.94 12.94 16.73
C MET A 293 -0.23 12.17 17.86
N PRO A 294 -0.24 10.81 17.84
CA PRO A 294 -1.02 9.96 16.95
C PRO A 294 -2.51 9.90 17.38
N PRO A 295 -3.46 9.79 16.46
CA PRO A 295 -4.85 9.60 16.83
C PRO A 295 -5.04 8.20 17.43
N LYS A 296 -5.78 8.10 18.54
CA LYS A 296 -5.92 6.87 19.32
C LYS A 296 -6.35 5.66 18.48
N HIS A 297 -7.31 5.84 17.55
CA HIS A 297 -7.83 4.76 16.74
C HIS A 297 -6.75 4.12 15.85
N LEU A 298 -5.81 4.91 15.33
CA LEU A 298 -4.72 4.39 14.50
C LEU A 298 -3.79 3.48 15.31
N VAL A 299 -3.44 3.90 16.53
CA VAL A 299 -2.60 3.10 17.46
C VAL A 299 -3.29 1.78 17.81
N ASP A 300 -4.56 1.85 18.23
CA ASP A 300 -5.34 0.67 18.62
C ASP A 300 -5.48 -0.30 17.42
N CYS A 301 -5.81 0.22 16.23
CA CYS A 301 -6.00 -0.60 15.04
C CYS A 301 -4.70 -1.18 14.50
N PHE A 302 -3.57 -0.47 14.60
CA PHE A 302 -2.26 -1.00 14.25
C PHE A 302 -1.90 -2.20 15.13
N GLN A 303 -2.16 -2.13 16.43
CA GLN A 303 -1.97 -3.27 17.34
C GLN A 303 -2.91 -4.42 17.01
N LYS A 304 -4.20 -4.12 16.82
CA LYS A 304 -5.26 -5.10 16.52
C LYS A 304 -5.01 -5.90 15.24
N THR A 305 -4.51 -5.23 14.21
CA THR A 305 -4.14 -5.84 12.91
C THR A 305 -2.78 -6.52 12.92
N ARG A 306 -2.08 -6.57 14.07
CA ARG A 306 -0.70 -7.05 14.19
C ARG A 306 0.27 -6.31 13.26
N GLY A 307 0.00 -5.03 13.01
CA GLY A 307 0.79 -4.17 12.14
C GLY A 307 0.41 -4.18 10.67
N ASN A 308 -0.64 -4.90 10.27
CA ASN A 308 -1.17 -4.87 8.90
C ASN A 308 -2.11 -3.68 8.69
N LEU A 309 -1.56 -2.48 8.89
CA LEU A 309 -2.25 -1.22 8.68
C LEU A 309 -1.30 -0.23 8.00
N VAL A 310 -1.81 0.47 6.99
CA VAL A 310 -1.12 1.55 6.28
C VAL A 310 -1.96 2.81 6.27
N VAL A 311 -1.33 3.94 5.94
CA VAL A 311 -2.03 5.17 5.58
C VAL A 311 -1.84 5.44 4.09
N ALA A 312 -2.68 4.87 3.21
CA ALA A 312 -2.45 4.99 1.77
C ALA A 312 -2.90 6.32 1.17
N GLU A 313 -3.57 7.16 1.95
CA GLU A 313 -3.76 8.56 1.60
C GLU A 313 -3.62 9.47 2.82
N PHE A 314 -2.77 10.49 2.68
CA PHE A 314 -2.69 11.66 3.56
C PHE A 314 -2.09 12.81 2.76
N SER A 315 -2.18 14.04 3.26
CA SER A 315 -1.54 15.20 2.63
C SER A 315 -1.08 16.21 3.67
N ALA A 316 -0.21 17.14 3.27
CA ALA A 316 0.16 18.26 4.12
C ALA A 316 -0.91 19.38 4.11
N ALA A 317 -2.06 19.13 3.49
CA ALA A 317 -3.12 20.12 3.39
C ALA A 317 -3.87 20.25 4.72
N LEU A 318 -4.01 21.49 5.15
CA LEU A 318 -4.88 21.89 6.25
C LEU A 318 -5.99 22.77 5.67
N ASN A 319 -7.11 22.85 6.38
CA ASN A 319 -8.19 23.74 5.97
C ASN A 319 -7.71 25.20 5.91
N PRO A 320 -8.18 26.04 4.97
CA PRO A 320 -7.83 27.47 4.95
C PRO A 320 -8.07 28.19 6.29
N ASN A 321 -9.11 27.80 7.05
CA ASN A 321 -9.39 28.36 8.37
C ASN A 321 -8.36 27.95 9.44
N SER A 322 -7.64 26.85 9.24
CA SER A 322 -6.56 26.37 10.13
C SER A 322 -5.29 27.19 10.02
N MET A 323 -5.11 27.96 8.93
CA MET A 323 -3.89 28.71 8.70
C MET A 323 -3.69 29.85 9.71
N ARG A 324 -4.78 30.42 10.23
CA ARG A 324 -4.84 31.56 11.18
C ARG A 324 -4.11 32.84 10.76
N SER A 325 -3.35 32.81 9.66
CA SER A 325 -2.57 33.89 9.09
C SER A 325 -2.64 33.86 7.57
N PRO A 326 -2.71 35.03 6.90
CA PRO A 326 -2.56 35.12 5.45
C PRO A 326 -1.10 35.07 4.99
N GLU A 327 -0.12 35.13 5.90
CA GLU A 327 1.31 35.13 5.55
C GLU A 327 1.75 33.74 5.08
N ALA A 328 2.23 33.65 3.83
CA ALA A 328 2.63 32.39 3.21
C ALA A 328 3.67 31.61 4.05
N GLY A 329 4.66 32.30 4.64
CA GLY A 329 5.67 31.67 5.49
C GLY A 329 5.08 31.00 6.74
N GLU A 330 4.08 31.63 7.38
CA GLU A 330 3.40 31.04 8.53
C GLU A 330 2.50 29.88 8.11
N GLN A 331 1.83 29.97 6.96
CA GLN A 331 1.05 28.85 6.43
C GLN A 331 1.93 27.62 6.18
N ASP A 332 3.10 27.82 5.58
CA ASP A 332 4.06 26.75 5.33
C ASP A 332 4.65 26.20 6.63
N ARG A 333 4.87 27.05 7.65
CA ARG A 333 5.26 26.59 9.00
C ARG A 333 4.20 25.70 9.63
N GLN A 334 2.93 26.09 9.58
CA GLN A 334 1.80 25.32 10.12
C GLN A 334 1.69 23.96 9.43
N ARG A 335 1.79 23.92 8.09
CA ARG A 335 1.81 22.67 7.33
C ARG A 335 3.01 21.80 7.68
N ARG A 336 4.21 22.40 7.81
CA ARG A 336 5.45 21.66 8.14
C ARG A 336 5.37 20.97 9.49
N VAL A 337 4.93 21.69 10.53
CA VAL A 337 4.79 21.11 11.88
C VAL A 337 3.79 19.96 11.88
N PHE A 338 2.67 20.12 11.18
CA PHE A 338 1.68 19.05 11.00
C PHE A 338 2.25 17.84 10.26
N ALA A 339 2.84 18.05 9.08
CA ALA A 339 3.42 16.98 8.26
C ALA A 339 4.54 16.21 8.99
N CYS A 340 5.36 16.90 9.79
CA CYS A 340 6.35 16.25 10.64
C CYS A 340 5.70 15.29 11.65
N ALA A 341 4.64 15.73 12.34
CA ALA A 341 3.93 14.89 13.30
C ALA A 341 3.22 13.70 12.64
N GLU A 342 2.69 13.87 11.42
CA GLU A 342 2.14 12.77 10.63
C GLU A 342 3.22 11.71 10.31
N LEU A 343 4.37 12.14 9.79
CA LEU A 343 5.46 11.22 9.44
C LEU A 343 6.05 10.49 10.66
N GLU A 344 6.16 11.17 11.81
CA GLU A 344 6.55 10.51 13.06
C GLU A 344 5.52 9.47 13.50
N CYS A 345 4.23 9.82 13.45
CA CYS A 345 3.14 8.89 13.75
C CYS A 345 3.21 7.64 12.85
N PHE A 346 3.33 7.81 11.53
CA PHE A 346 3.34 6.68 10.59
C PHE A 346 4.58 5.80 10.73
N ARG A 347 5.72 6.37 11.13
CA ARG A 347 6.93 5.59 11.45
C ARG A 347 6.67 4.59 12.59
N HIS A 348 5.81 4.92 13.55
CA HIS A 348 5.54 4.07 14.71
C HIS A 348 4.31 3.17 14.55
N TYR A 349 3.28 3.63 13.84
CA TYR A 349 1.96 2.99 13.83
C TYR A 349 1.45 2.63 12.43
N CYS A 350 2.35 2.55 11.45
CA CYS A 350 2.02 2.07 10.10
C CYS A 350 3.13 1.18 9.53
N ALA A 351 2.73 0.19 8.72
CA ALA A 351 3.65 -0.57 7.88
C ALA A 351 4.08 0.23 6.63
N GLY A 352 3.37 1.30 6.31
CA GLY A 352 3.71 2.21 5.23
C GLY A 352 2.69 3.31 5.06
N TRP A 353 2.99 4.25 4.17
CA TRP A 353 2.14 5.37 3.83
C TRP A 353 2.31 5.81 2.38
N TRP A 354 1.29 6.47 1.81
CA TRP A 354 1.36 7.10 0.49
C TRP A 354 0.77 8.53 0.53
N PHE A 355 1.58 9.51 0.16
CA PHE A 355 1.13 10.90 0.08
C PHE A 355 0.18 11.09 -1.10
N TRP A 356 -0.98 11.72 -0.87
CA TRP A 356 -1.91 12.13 -1.91
C TRP A 356 -1.69 13.61 -2.26
N THR A 357 -1.09 13.95 -3.40
CA THR A 357 -0.65 13.14 -4.54
C THR A 357 0.77 13.55 -4.99
N TYR A 358 1.37 12.84 -5.95
CA TYR A 358 2.71 13.15 -6.48
C TYR A 358 2.80 14.56 -7.07
N LYS A 359 1.88 14.88 -7.98
CA LYS A 359 1.80 16.20 -8.61
C LYS A 359 0.38 16.52 -9.05
N LYS A 360 0.17 17.81 -9.31
CA LYS A 360 -1.08 18.41 -9.73
C LYS A 360 -0.80 19.58 -10.69
N ASP A 361 -1.80 19.99 -11.47
CA ASP A 361 -1.78 21.22 -12.25
C ASP A 361 -1.73 22.46 -11.33
N GLY A 362 -0.78 23.35 -11.60
CA GLY A 362 -0.51 24.52 -10.78
C GLY A 362 0.35 24.21 -9.55
N TRP A 363 0.60 25.24 -8.74
CA TRP A 363 1.32 25.13 -7.47
C TRP A 363 0.39 24.73 -6.34
N ASP A 364 0.75 23.72 -5.56
CA ASP A 364 -0.02 23.32 -4.37
C ASP A 364 0.86 22.77 -3.24
N ALA A 365 1.14 23.61 -2.23
CA ALA A 365 1.97 23.25 -1.07
C ALA A 365 1.24 22.37 -0.02
N GLY A 366 0.00 21.92 -0.29
CA GLY A 366 -0.73 20.97 0.56
C GLY A 366 -0.90 19.60 -0.09
N TRP A 367 -1.20 19.56 -1.40
CA TRP A 367 -1.62 18.34 -2.11
C TRP A 367 -0.63 17.83 -3.16
N SER A 368 0.42 18.59 -3.52
CA SER A 368 1.43 18.16 -4.48
C SER A 368 2.73 17.86 -3.74
N LEU A 369 3.11 16.58 -3.62
CA LEU A 369 4.34 16.18 -2.92
C LEU A 369 5.57 16.90 -3.50
N ARG A 370 5.60 17.07 -4.82
CA ARG A 370 6.66 17.81 -5.50
C ARG A 370 6.80 19.24 -4.97
N ASP A 371 5.68 19.91 -4.76
CA ASP A 371 5.64 21.30 -4.33
C ASP A 371 5.81 21.44 -2.82
N THR A 372 5.30 20.50 -2.03
CA THR A 372 5.50 20.46 -0.57
C THR A 372 6.96 20.21 -0.22
N VAL A 373 7.68 19.38 -0.98
CA VAL A 373 9.14 19.20 -0.85
C VAL A 373 9.87 20.49 -1.25
N ARG A 374 9.44 21.16 -2.32
CA ARG A 374 10.03 22.43 -2.77
C ARG A 374 9.81 23.57 -1.77
N ALA A 375 8.70 23.55 -1.03
CA ALA A 375 8.37 24.48 0.04
C ALA A 375 9.00 24.09 1.40
N GLU A 376 9.80 23.01 1.44
CA GLU A 376 10.41 22.47 2.66
C GLU A 376 9.38 22.10 3.74
N ILE A 377 8.15 21.76 3.35
CA ILE A 377 7.08 21.28 4.24
C ILE A 377 7.27 19.77 4.47
N MET A 378 7.37 19.02 3.38
CA MET A 378 7.75 17.60 3.41
C MET A 378 9.27 17.48 3.31
N PRO A 379 9.88 16.46 3.94
CA PRO A 379 11.32 16.28 3.87
C PRO A 379 11.78 15.97 2.43
N ASN A 380 12.94 16.48 2.06
CA ASN A 380 13.57 16.19 0.76
C ASN A 380 14.00 14.71 0.61
N TRP A 381 13.98 13.93 1.68
CA TRP A 381 14.27 12.50 1.65
C TRP A 381 13.46 11.76 2.71
N VAL A 382 12.93 10.60 2.34
CA VAL A 382 12.26 9.66 3.26
C VAL A 382 12.91 8.28 3.23
N GLY A 383 12.71 7.51 4.30
CA GLY A 383 13.34 6.20 4.45
C GLY A 383 14.84 6.26 4.77
N ILE A 384 15.48 5.10 4.68
CA ILE A 384 16.89 4.93 5.05
C ILE A 384 17.77 5.10 3.81
N ARG A 385 18.78 5.97 3.91
CA ARG A 385 19.82 6.08 2.87
C ARG A 385 20.73 4.87 2.92
N ARG A 386 21.11 4.38 1.73
CA ARG A 386 22.13 3.35 1.58
C ARG A 386 23.43 3.78 2.26
N GLN A 387 24.00 2.85 3.02
CA GLN A 387 25.31 2.98 3.64
C GLN A 387 26.16 1.81 3.14
N ASP A 388 27.09 2.09 2.24
CA ASP A 388 27.95 1.05 1.67
C ASP A 388 28.91 0.47 2.71
N GLY A 389 29.24 -0.83 2.55
CA GLY A 389 30.28 -1.49 3.33
C GLY A 389 29.91 -1.82 4.78
N LYS A 390 28.62 -1.86 5.14
CA LYS A 390 28.17 -2.36 6.45
C LYS A 390 27.81 -3.86 6.38
N PRO A 391 28.73 -4.77 6.71
CA PRO A 391 28.43 -6.20 6.68
C PRO A 391 27.43 -6.58 7.77
N ASN A 392 26.76 -7.72 7.59
CA ASN A 392 26.07 -8.40 8.68
C ASN A 392 27.10 -8.82 9.74
N ASP A 393 27.28 -8.01 10.78
CA ASP A 393 28.24 -8.25 11.86
C ASP A 393 27.70 -9.30 12.85
N THR A 394 28.08 -10.55 12.61
CA THR A 394 27.66 -11.68 13.43
C THR A 394 28.25 -11.63 14.84
N ASN A 395 29.42 -11.00 15.05
CA ASN A 395 30.00 -10.89 16.39
C ASN A 395 29.19 -9.92 17.24
N ARG A 396 28.81 -8.77 16.66
CA ARG A 396 27.92 -7.81 17.32
C ARG A 396 26.54 -8.40 17.55
N ARG A 397 25.97 -9.12 16.57
CA ARG A 397 24.70 -9.84 16.74
C ARG A 397 24.75 -10.74 17.97
N ASP A 398 25.79 -11.56 18.09
CA ASP A 398 25.91 -12.56 19.14
C ASP A 398 26.10 -11.90 20.52
N ALA A 399 26.82 -10.77 20.59
CA ALA A 399 26.95 -9.97 21.80
C ALA A 399 25.62 -9.31 22.22
N GLU A 400 24.89 -8.68 21.29
CA GLU A 400 23.57 -8.09 21.59
C GLU A 400 22.54 -9.17 21.94
N CYS A 401 22.60 -10.34 21.31
CA CYS A 401 21.77 -11.49 21.61
C CYS A 401 22.03 -12.02 23.02
N ALA A 402 23.30 -12.13 23.44
CA ALA A 402 23.65 -12.55 24.80
C ALA A 402 23.10 -11.57 25.84
N ASN A 403 23.26 -10.26 25.62
CA ASN A 403 22.74 -9.22 26.52
C ASN A 403 21.20 -9.28 26.62
N ALA A 404 20.52 -9.46 25.48
CA ALA A 404 19.07 -9.64 25.41
C ALA A 404 18.61 -10.87 26.19
N LEU A 405 19.31 -12.00 26.02
CA LEU A 405 19.02 -13.26 26.70
C LEU A 405 19.20 -13.14 28.21
N THR A 406 20.32 -12.57 28.67
CA THR A 406 20.57 -12.35 30.10
C THR A 406 19.49 -11.45 30.71
N SER A 407 19.21 -10.31 30.09
CA SER A 407 18.18 -9.38 30.58
C SER A 407 16.80 -10.04 30.67
N HIS A 408 16.47 -10.88 29.69
CA HIS A 408 15.22 -11.63 29.68
C HIS A 408 15.17 -12.68 30.79
N GLN A 409 16.23 -13.47 30.94
CA GLN A 409 16.33 -14.50 31.98
C GLN A 409 16.22 -13.89 33.38
N ASP A 410 16.94 -12.79 33.63
CA ASP A 410 16.90 -12.09 34.91
C ASP A 410 15.50 -11.56 35.23
N TYR A 411 14.82 -10.97 34.24
CA TYR A 411 13.45 -10.50 34.40
C TYR A 411 12.46 -11.64 34.65
N TRP A 412 12.59 -12.78 33.96
CA TRP A 412 11.63 -13.88 34.10
C TRP A 412 11.93 -14.84 35.25
N ALA A 413 13.15 -14.84 35.79
CA ALA A 413 13.52 -15.61 36.98
C ALA A 413 12.70 -15.22 38.22
N GLN A 414 12.16 -14.00 38.29
CA GLN A 414 11.29 -13.56 39.38
C GLN A 414 9.86 -14.14 39.30
N TYR A 415 9.49 -14.75 38.18
CA TYR A 415 8.16 -15.32 37.96
C TYR A 415 8.24 -16.85 37.88
N LYS A 416 7.28 -17.54 38.51
CA LYS A 416 7.16 -19.00 38.36
C LYS A 416 6.45 -19.30 37.04
N SER A 417 7.09 -20.05 36.15
CA SER A 417 6.43 -20.68 35.02
C SER A 417 5.86 -22.03 35.43
N GLU A 418 4.57 -22.26 35.18
CA GLU A 418 3.93 -23.55 35.38
C GLU A 418 4.45 -24.63 34.42
N HIS A 419 5.08 -24.25 33.30
CA HIS A 419 5.43 -25.16 32.21
C HIS A 419 6.92 -25.10 31.83
N GLY A 420 7.72 -24.40 32.64
CA GLY A 420 9.10 -24.03 32.30
C GLY A 420 9.15 -22.89 31.27
N TYR A 421 10.24 -22.14 31.29
CA TYR A 421 10.57 -21.22 30.20
C TYR A 421 11.47 -21.92 29.18
N GLU A 422 11.41 -21.50 27.93
CA GLU A 422 12.23 -22.04 26.84
C GLU A 422 13.11 -20.93 26.26
N HIS A 423 13.96 -20.33 27.10
CA HIS A 423 14.77 -19.15 26.76
C HIS A 423 15.65 -19.29 25.50
N TRP A 424 15.96 -20.53 25.10
CA TRP A 424 16.62 -20.82 23.83
C TRP A 424 15.80 -20.34 22.61
N ARG A 425 14.47 -20.24 22.73
CA ARG A 425 13.57 -19.68 21.71
C ARG A 425 13.82 -18.20 21.51
N LEU A 426 14.06 -17.45 22.59
CA LEU A 426 14.43 -16.04 22.47
C LEU A 426 15.72 -15.87 21.70
N GLU A 427 16.74 -16.68 22.00
CA GLU A 427 18.01 -16.63 21.28
C GLU A 427 17.82 -16.91 19.77
N GLN A 428 17.07 -17.96 19.43
CA GLN A 428 16.78 -18.28 18.02
C GLN A 428 15.96 -17.19 17.33
N GLY A 429 14.95 -16.65 18.02
CA GLY A 429 14.16 -15.53 17.55
C GLY A 429 15.05 -14.33 17.26
N PHE A 430 15.91 -13.95 18.19
CA PHE A 430 16.82 -12.82 18.05
C PHE A 430 17.72 -12.96 16.84
N ARG A 431 18.40 -14.10 16.69
CA ARG A 431 19.27 -14.36 15.54
C ARG A 431 18.50 -14.31 14.22
N GLN A 432 17.30 -14.91 14.16
CA GLN A 432 16.46 -14.88 12.98
C GLN A 432 16.00 -13.45 12.62
N GLY A 433 15.57 -12.67 13.62
CA GLY A 433 15.15 -11.28 13.42
C GLY A 433 16.27 -10.38 12.93
N TRP A 434 17.49 -10.59 13.45
CA TRP A 434 18.68 -9.88 12.99
C TRP A 434 19.02 -10.22 11.54
N ASP A 435 19.08 -11.51 11.21
CA ASP A 435 19.45 -11.97 9.86
C ASP A 435 18.39 -11.53 8.83
N ASP A 436 17.11 -11.56 9.19
CA ASP A 436 16.03 -11.02 8.37
C ASP A 436 16.14 -9.51 8.18
N ALA A 437 16.49 -8.75 9.23
CA ALA A 437 16.74 -7.32 9.08
C ALA A 437 17.81 -7.06 8.03
N PHE A 438 18.96 -7.72 8.12
CA PHE A 438 20.05 -7.55 7.16
C PHE A 438 19.70 -8.02 5.76
N MET A 439 18.84 -9.04 5.64
CA MET A 439 18.31 -9.45 4.33
C MET A 439 17.52 -8.31 3.65
N PHE A 440 16.66 -7.60 4.39
CA PHE A 440 15.95 -6.45 3.87
C PHE A 440 16.89 -5.26 3.63
N LEU A 441 17.73 -4.94 4.62
CA LEU A 441 18.61 -3.76 4.58
C LEU A 441 19.69 -3.85 3.50
N SER A 442 20.12 -5.06 3.17
CA SER A 442 21.13 -5.33 2.13
C SER A 442 20.51 -5.63 0.76
N PHE A 443 19.17 -5.65 0.66
CA PHE A 443 18.50 -5.86 -0.62
C PHE A 443 18.75 -4.65 -1.53
N SER A 444 19.43 -4.90 -2.64
CA SER A 444 19.65 -3.93 -3.71
C SER A 444 18.96 -4.46 -4.97
N PRO A 445 17.81 -3.91 -5.38
CA PRO A 445 17.22 -4.24 -6.66
C PRO A 445 18.15 -3.72 -7.78
N GLN A 446 18.06 -4.32 -8.97
CA GLN A 446 18.68 -3.75 -10.17
C GLN A 446 17.94 -2.46 -10.54
N SER A 447 18.30 -1.36 -9.86
CA SER A 447 17.66 -0.05 -9.95
C SER A 447 18.57 0.95 -10.65
N LEU A 448 17.96 1.86 -11.41
CA LEU A 448 18.62 3.03 -12.00
C LEU A 448 19.05 4.07 -10.95
N VAL A 449 18.52 3.98 -9.73
CA VAL A 449 18.87 4.84 -8.58
C VAL A 449 19.25 3.95 -7.41
N ASP A 450 20.54 3.94 -7.04
CA ASP A 450 21.10 3.02 -6.05
C ASP A 450 21.33 3.67 -4.68
N ASN A 451 20.27 4.24 -4.09
CA ASN A 451 20.37 5.01 -2.84
C ASN A 451 19.43 4.54 -1.73
N LEU A 452 18.57 3.56 -2.01
CA LEU A 452 17.45 3.20 -1.16
C LEU A 452 17.69 1.86 -0.45
N VAL A 453 17.41 1.85 0.85
CA VAL A 453 17.42 0.65 1.69
C VAL A 453 15.99 0.18 1.94
N SER A 454 15.75 -1.13 1.86
CA SER A 454 14.47 -1.72 2.27
C SER A 454 14.50 -2.02 3.77
N GLU A 455 13.59 -1.43 4.54
CA GLU A 455 13.35 -1.78 5.95
C GLU A 455 12.16 -2.76 6.00
N LEU A 456 12.17 -3.76 6.88
CA LEU A 456 10.98 -4.61 7.08
C LEU A 456 9.83 -3.78 7.70
N GLY A 457 8.66 -3.75 7.05
CA GLY A 457 7.50 -2.94 7.46
C GLY A 457 6.37 -3.75 8.05
N PHE A 458 5.92 -4.81 7.35
CA PHE A 458 4.88 -5.72 7.81
C PHE A 458 5.42 -6.77 8.79
N VAL A 459 6.01 -6.28 9.89
CA VAL A 459 6.75 -7.11 10.86
C VAL A 459 5.87 -8.20 11.45
N GLY A 460 4.61 -7.93 11.78
CA GLY A 460 3.73 -8.96 12.36
C GLY A 460 3.36 -10.05 11.37
N GLN A 461 3.08 -9.71 10.10
CA GLN A 461 2.85 -10.71 9.05
C GLN A 461 4.10 -11.54 8.76
N TRP A 462 5.26 -10.90 8.73
CA TRP A 462 6.53 -11.60 8.51
C TRP A 462 6.88 -12.51 9.68
N LEU A 463 6.74 -12.00 10.91
CA LEU A 463 6.96 -12.76 12.13
C LEU A 463 6.05 -13.98 12.19
N LYS A 464 4.78 -13.85 11.78
CA LYS A 464 3.86 -14.99 11.70
C LYS A 464 4.39 -16.12 10.83
N ARG A 465 4.96 -15.80 9.66
CA ARG A 465 5.62 -16.78 8.79
C ARG A 465 6.79 -17.45 9.52
N ARG A 466 7.66 -16.66 10.15
CA ARG A 466 8.83 -17.17 10.91
C ARG A 466 8.44 -18.02 12.12
N THR A 467 7.38 -17.64 12.83
CA THR A 467 6.83 -18.40 13.94
C THR A 467 6.31 -19.75 13.45
N ALA A 468 5.63 -19.81 12.30
CA ALA A 468 5.17 -21.06 11.72
C ALA A 468 6.32 -21.99 11.31
N GLU A 469 7.38 -21.44 10.68
CA GLU A 469 8.60 -22.17 10.35
C GLU A 469 9.31 -22.70 11.62
N HIS A 470 9.43 -21.88 12.65
CA HIS A 470 10.01 -22.27 13.94
C HIS A 470 9.19 -23.36 14.64
N VAL A 471 7.84 -23.29 14.59
CA VAL A 471 6.96 -24.34 15.13
C VAL A 471 7.12 -25.65 14.34
N ALA A 472 7.28 -25.59 13.02
CA ALA A 472 7.49 -26.78 12.21
C ALA A 472 8.83 -27.48 12.52
N ASP A 473 9.88 -26.71 12.81
CA ASP A 473 11.22 -27.23 13.14
C ASP A 473 11.37 -27.66 14.61
N LYS A 474 10.85 -26.86 15.55
CA LYS A 474 11.10 -27.02 16.99
C LYS A 474 9.88 -27.38 17.84
N GLY A 475 8.72 -27.55 17.21
CA GLY A 475 7.46 -27.82 17.88
C GLY A 475 6.83 -26.58 18.54
N LYS A 476 5.53 -26.68 18.80
CA LYS A 476 4.72 -25.66 19.48
C LYS A 476 4.75 -25.86 21.00
N SER A 477 4.83 -24.78 21.75
CA SER A 477 4.72 -24.77 23.22
C SER A 477 4.04 -23.50 23.72
N LYS A 478 3.83 -23.39 25.04
CA LYS A 478 3.36 -22.14 25.67
C LYS A 478 4.42 -21.04 25.75
N SER A 479 5.69 -21.36 25.49
CA SER A 479 6.81 -20.40 25.45
C SER A 479 7.12 -19.88 24.05
N LEU A 480 6.25 -20.13 23.05
CA LEU A 480 6.45 -19.63 21.69
C LEU A 480 6.61 -18.10 21.60
N TRP A 481 5.98 -17.37 22.52
CA TRP A 481 6.12 -15.91 22.63
C TRP A 481 7.57 -15.46 22.88
N GLU A 482 8.43 -16.32 23.45
CA GLU A 482 9.85 -16.01 23.66
C GLU A 482 10.58 -15.86 22.32
N PHE A 483 10.25 -16.69 21.32
CA PHE A 483 10.75 -16.55 19.94
C PHE A 483 10.31 -15.23 19.32
N GLU A 484 9.01 -14.91 19.43
CA GLU A 484 8.45 -13.66 18.88
C GLU A 484 9.07 -12.42 19.51
N HIS A 485 9.31 -12.47 20.82
CA HIS A 485 9.97 -11.41 21.57
C HIS A 485 11.42 -11.25 21.13
N GLY A 486 12.18 -12.35 21.06
CA GLY A 486 13.55 -12.36 20.56
C GLY A 486 13.64 -11.79 19.15
N PHE A 487 12.77 -12.23 18.24
CA PHE A 487 12.73 -11.76 16.85
C PHE A 487 12.62 -10.24 16.75
N ARG A 488 11.71 -9.63 17.50
CA ARG A 488 11.53 -8.18 17.50
C ARG A 488 12.76 -7.45 18.04
N GLN A 489 13.40 -7.99 19.08
CA GLN A 489 14.64 -7.42 19.61
C GLN A 489 15.79 -7.51 18.60
N GLY A 490 15.96 -8.66 17.95
CA GLY A 490 16.98 -8.88 16.92
C GLY A 490 16.81 -7.94 15.72
N LEU A 491 15.57 -7.76 15.26
CA LEU A 491 15.24 -6.82 14.19
C LEU A 491 15.65 -5.38 14.55
N GLN A 492 15.28 -4.92 15.74
CA GLN A 492 15.62 -3.57 16.22
C GLN A 492 17.13 -3.38 16.40
N ALA A 493 17.81 -4.38 16.95
CA ALA A 493 19.26 -4.40 17.16
C ALA A 493 20.03 -4.29 15.83
N ALA A 494 19.63 -5.08 14.83
CA ALA A 494 20.23 -5.04 13.50
C ALA A 494 20.01 -3.69 12.81
N THR A 495 18.80 -3.11 12.89
CA THR A 495 18.53 -1.78 12.33
C THR A 495 19.39 -0.70 13.00
N ARG A 496 19.54 -0.71 14.32
CA ARG A 496 20.44 0.22 15.04
C ARG A 496 21.90 0.04 14.60
N CYS A 497 22.36 -1.20 14.50
CA CYS A 497 23.69 -1.53 14.00
C CYS A 497 23.92 -0.98 12.59
N PHE A 498 22.97 -1.20 11.68
CA PHE A 498 23.03 -0.70 10.32
C PHE A 498 23.03 0.83 10.26
N LEU A 499 22.27 1.51 11.12
CA LEU A 499 22.24 2.97 11.16
C LEU A 499 23.45 3.58 11.88
N GLY A 500 24.17 2.81 12.70
CA GLY A 500 25.29 3.31 13.51
C GLY A 500 24.84 4.10 14.74
N THR A 501 23.65 3.80 15.26
CA THR A 501 23.00 4.48 16.39
C THR A 501 22.95 3.62 17.63
#